data_AF-A0A0T9Q0Y2-F1
#
_entry.id   AF-A0A0T9Q0Y2-F1
#
_cell.length_a   1.000
_cell.length_b   1.000
_cell.length_c   1.000
_cell.angle_alpha   90.00
_cell.angle_beta   90.00
_cell.angle_gamma   90.00
#
_symmetry.space_group_name_H-M   'P 1'
#
loop_
_entity.id
_entity.type
_entity.pdbx_description
1 polymer ?
#
loop_
_entity_poly.entity_id
_entity_poly.type
_entity_poly.pdbx_seq_one_letter_code
_entity_poly.pdbx_strand_id
1 'polypeptide(L)'
;MIRKSIFVTALILSGCTPKPTPPENFKSLNNQQLCQALGYNSDKAVATLSILNEISSRGESIDMDQCHALEMATREHPVDFLKTEPWDDFSRQVNKRIMEDIQKMHREGRL
;
A
#
# COMPACT_ATOMS: atom_id res chain seq x y z
N MET A 1 -52.06 26.74 -11.71
CA MET A 1 -51.03 26.86 -10.66
C MET A 1 -49.99 25.77 -10.88
N ILE A 2 -48.81 26.13 -11.38
CA ILE A 2 -47.72 25.17 -11.66
C ILE A 2 -46.89 25.03 -10.39
N ARG A 3 -47.06 23.93 -9.65
CA ARG A 3 -46.11 23.54 -8.59
C ARG A 3 -45.22 22.42 -9.14
N LYS A 4 -44.16 22.85 -9.81
CA LYS A 4 -42.94 22.06 -10.01
C LYS A 4 -42.25 21.95 -8.65
N SER A 5 -41.82 20.74 -8.29
CA SER A 5 -40.50 20.43 -7.74
C SER A 5 -40.54 19.07 -7.07
N ILE A 6 -40.17 18.04 -7.83
CA ILE A 6 -39.72 16.77 -7.27
C ILE A 6 -38.20 16.92 -7.07
N PHE A 7 -37.77 17.17 -5.84
CA PHE A 7 -36.37 17.10 -5.48
C PHE A 7 -36.01 15.63 -5.22
N VAL A 8 -35.41 14.98 -6.23
CA VAL A 8 -34.73 13.69 -6.04
C VAL A 8 -33.31 13.99 -5.60
N THR A 9 -33.09 14.02 -4.28
CA THR A 9 -31.74 14.11 -3.73
C THR A 9 -31.13 12.71 -3.75
N ALA A 10 -30.48 12.35 -4.85
CA ALA A 10 -29.63 11.17 -4.91
C ALA A 10 -28.37 11.44 -4.05
N LEU A 11 -28.41 10.99 -2.80
CA LEU A 11 -27.23 10.86 -1.95
C LEU A 11 -26.35 9.77 -2.59
N ILE A 12 -25.42 10.19 -3.44
CA ILE A 12 -24.31 9.34 -3.88
C ILE A 12 -23.44 9.14 -2.64
N LEU A 13 -23.70 8.08 -1.88
CA LEU A 13 -22.72 7.50 -0.97
C LEU A 13 -21.57 6.98 -1.83
N SER A 14 -20.66 7.88 -2.21
CA SER A 14 -19.32 7.50 -2.64
C SER A 14 -18.73 6.72 -1.47
N GLY A 15 -18.76 5.39 -1.57
CA GLY A 15 -18.19 4.51 -0.56
C GLY A 15 -16.72 4.81 -0.44
N CYS A 16 -16.33 5.59 0.57
CA CYS A 16 -14.95 5.62 1.05
C CYS A 16 -14.69 4.23 1.63
N THR A 17 -14.15 3.35 0.79
CA THR A 17 -13.72 2.04 1.22
C THR A 17 -12.55 2.22 2.17
N PRO A 18 -12.61 1.66 3.40
CA PRO A 18 -11.52 1.79 4.36
C PRO A 18 -10.27 1.21 3.73
N LYS A 19 -9.33 2.10 3.46
CA LYS A 19 -7.99 1.80 2.97
C LYS A 19 -7.25 1.09 4.12
N PRO A 20 -6.61 -0.07 3.93
CA PRO A 20 -5.89 -0.76 5.01
C PRO A 20 -4.86 0.18 5.65
N THR A 21 -5.05 0.52 6.92
CA THR A 21 -4.13 1.41 7.63
C THR A 21 -2.94 0.62 8.14
N PRO A 22 -1.70 1.06 7.89
CA PRO A 22 -0.54 0.50 8.58
C PRO A 22 -0.69 0.67 10.09
N PRO A 23 0.04 -0.12 10.91
CA PRO A 23 0.10 0.11 12.34
C PRO A 23 0.56 1.54 12.63
N GLU A 24 -0.03 2.18 13.64
CA GLU A 24 0.39 3.53 14.07
C GLU A 24 1.87 3.57 14.51
N ASN A 25 2.45 2.41 14.83
CA ASN A 25 3.84 2.26 15.22
C ASN A 25 4.66 1.53 14.14
N PHE A 26 5.33 2.28 13.26
CA PHE A 26 6.20 1.71 12.22
C PHE A 26 7.39 0.90 12.77
N LYS A 27 7.78 1.09 14.04
CA LYS A 27 8.88 0.36 14.67
C LYS A 27 8.58 -1.13 14.85
N SER A 28 7.31 -1.52 14.94
CA SER A 28 6.93 -2.93 15.07
C SER A 28 6.89 -3.67 13.73
N LEU A 29 6.99 -2.94 12.61
CA LEU A 29 7.05 -3.55 11.29
C LEU A 29 8.41 -4.18 11.03
N ASN A 30 8.45 -5.34 10.40
CA ASN A 30 9.69 -5.85 9.84
C ASN A 30 10.11 -5.04 8.59
N ASN A 31 11.30 -5.32 8.07
CA ASN A 31 11.89 -4.53 6.98
C ASN A 31 11.03 -4.55 5.70
N GLN A 32 10.47 -5.70 5.33
CA GLN A 32 9.60 -5.82 4.16
C GLN A 32 8.31 -5.03 4.34
N GLN A 33 7.67 -5.17 5.50
CA GLN A 33 6.45 -4.45 5.85
C GLN A 33 6.66 -2.95 5.86
N LEU A 34 7.83 -2.48 6.30
CA LEU A 34 8.19 -1.07 6.32
C LEU A 34 8.33 -0.50 4.90
N CYS A 35 8.94 -1.24 3.98
CA CYS A 35 9.05 -0.88 2.56
C CYS A 35 7.70 -0.87 1.84
N GLN A 36 6.82 -1.83 2.16
CA GLN A 36 5.44 -1.83 1.66
C GLN A 36 4.63 -0.65 2.23
N ALA A 37 4.81 -0.33 3.52
CA ALA A 37 4.19 0.84 4.14
C ALA A 37 4.61 2.15 3.45
N LEU A 38 5.87 2.23 2.98
CA LEU A 38 6.35 3.39 2.22
C LEU A 38 5.54 3.57 0.92
N GLY A 39 5.40 2.52 0.11
CA GLY A 39 4.64 2.59 -1.15
C GLY A 39 3.17 2.91 -0.92
N TYR A 40 2.58 2.32 0.12
CA TYR A 40 1.17 2.52 0.48
C TYR A 40 0.85 3.95 0.93
N ASN A 41 1.79 4.61 1.62
CA ASN A 41 1.61 5.97 2.13
C ASN A 41 2.36 7.02 1.30
N SER A 42 2.73 6.69 0.06
CA SER A 42 3.48 7.58 -0.84
C SER A 42 2.76 8.91 -1.12
N ASP A 43 1.44 8.97 -0.94
CA ASP A 43 0.61 10.18 -1.05
C ASP A 43 0.43 10.93 0.30
N LYS A 44 0.93 10.39 1.41
CA LYS A 44 0.79 10.95 2.77
C LYS A 44 2.14 11.40 3.31
N ALA A 45 2.46 12.68 3.14
CA ALA A 45 3.75 13.27 3.49
C ALA A 45 4.24 12.94 4.92
N VAL A 46 3.38 13.10 5.93
CA VAL A 46 3.76 12.85 7.35
C VAL A 46 4.12 11.39 7.58
N ALA A 47 3.28 10.46 7.12
CA ALA A 47 3.53 9.02 7.27
C ALA A 47 4.77 8.60 6.49
N THR A 48 4.94 9.09 5.26
CA THR A 48 6.14 8.85 4.44
C THR A 48 7.41 9.25 5.18
N LEU A 49 7.46 10.45 5.77
CA LEU A 49 8.63 10.91 6.52
C LEU A 49 8.92 10.04 7.75
N SER A 50 7.90 9.65 8.50
CA SER A 50 8.08 8.74 9.65
C SER A 50 8.62 7.37 9.23
N ILE A 51 8.15 6.83 8.11
CA ILE A 51 8.61 5.55 7.56
C ILE A 51 10.05 5.67 7.07
N LEU A 52 10.40 6.72 6.32
CA LEU A 52 11.76 6.96 5.84
C LEU A 52 12.76 7.13 7.00
N ASN A 53 12.36 7.81 8.07
CA ASN A 53 13.19 7.93 9.28
C ASN A 53 13.44 6.57 9.93
N GLU A 54 12.45 5.69 9.97
CA GLU A 54 12.60 4.33 10.50
C GLU A 54 13.44 3.45 9.56
N ILE A 55 13.32 3.61 8.24
CA ILE A 55 14.20 2.92 7.28
C ILE A 55 15.65 3.38 7.51
N SER A 56 15.86 4.69 7.62
CA SER A 56 17.18 5.26 7.87
C SER A 56 17.76 4.84 9.22
N SER A 57 16.93 4.66 10.25
CA SER A 57 17.38 4.23 11.59
C SER A 57 17.89 2.78 11.59
N ARG A 58 17.38 1.96 10.67
CA ARG A 58 17.74 0.55 10.50
C ARG A 58 18.97 0.31 9.61
N GLY A 59 19.36 1.32 8.83
CA GLY A 59 20.59 1.33 8.03
C GLY A 59 20.72 0.08 7.16
N GLU A 60 21.89 -0.57 7.23
CA GLU A 60 22.28 -1.72 6.40
C GLU A 60 21.42 -2.98 6.63
N SER A 61 20.56 -3.02 7.64
CA SER A 61 19.65 -4.16 7.83
C SER A 61 18.54 -4.21 6.78
N ILE A 62 18.31 -3.10 6.06
CA ILE A 62 17.36 -3.03 4.95
C ILE A 62 18.14 -3.11 3.63
N ASP A 63 17.83 -4.13 2.84
CA ASP A 63 18.21 -4.16 1.43
C ASP A 63 17.39 -3.10 0.68
N MET A 64 18.04 -2.01 0.27
CA MET A 64 17.39 -0.86 -0.34
C MET A 64 16.86 -1.15 -1.75
N ASP A 65 17.48 -2.08 -2.49
CA ASP A 65 17.02 -2.49 -3.81
C ASP A 65 15.73 -3.31 -3.68
N GLN A 66 15.70 -4.26 -2.73
CA GLN A 66 14.48 -4.98 -2.38
C GLN A 66 13.39 -4.03 -1.86
N CYS A 67 13.77 -3.05 -1.04
CA CYS A 67 12.85 -2.08 -0.47
C CYS A 67 12.18 -1.23 -1.56
N HIS A 68 12.97 -0.75 -2.52
CA HIS A 68 12.45 0.02 -3.66
C HIS A 68 11.51 -0.82 -4.53
N ALA A 69 11.85 -2.08 -4.80
CA ALA A 69 10.96 -2.99 -5.53
C ALA A 69 9.62 -3.19 -4.79
N LEU A 70 9.65 -3.37 -3.47
CA LEU A 70 8.45 -3.49 -2.63
C LEU A 70 7.61 -2.21 -2.61
N GLU A 71 8.25 -1.05 -2.49
CA GLU A 71 7.61 0.27 -2.52
C GLU A 71 6.90 0.49 -3.87
N MET A 72 7.63 0.33 -4.98
CA MET A 72 7.10 0.50 -6.34
C MET A 72 5.95 -0.47 -6.63
N ALA A 73 6.11 -1.74 -6.30
CA ALA A 73 5.05 -2.74 -6.50
C ALA A 73 3.78 -2.39 -5.72
N THR A 74 3.94 -1.92 -4.48
CA THR A 74 2.83 -1.51 -3.62
C THR A 74 2.14 -0.24 -4.14
N ARG A 75 2.92 0.67 -4.75
CA ARG A 75 2.43 1.93 -5.29
C ARG A 75 1.73 1.79 -6.64
N GLU A 76 2.26 0.97 -7.54
CA GLU A 76 1.71 0.75 -8.89
C GLU A 76 0.48 -0.15 -8.89
N HIS A 77 0.48 -1.11 -7.96
CA HIS A 77 -0.63 -2.02 -7.76
C HIS A 77 -1.07 -1.91 -6.31
N PRO A 78 -1.67 -0.77 -5.90
CA PRO A 78 -2.29 -0.68 -4.60
C PRO A 78 -3.35 -1.75 -4.60
N VAL A 79 -3.07 -2.84 -3.88
CA VAL A 79 -3.83 -4.06 -4.11
C VAL A 79 -5.29 -3.74 -3.78
N ASP A 80 -6.16 -3.95 -4.76
CA ASP A 80 -7.60 -3.68 -4.71
C ASP A 80 -8.33 -4.67 -3.79
N PHE A 81 -7.73 -4.97 -2.63
CA PHE A 81 -8.36 -5.71 -1.56
C PHE A 81 -9.33 -4.80 -0.83
N LEU A 82 -10.42 -4.52 -1.52
CA LEU A 82 -11.66 -4.09 -0.93
C LEU A 82 -12.07 -5.12 0.12
N LYS A 83 -11.82 -4.74 1.38
CA LYS A 83 -12.49 -5.14 2.64
C LYS A 83 -11.57 -5.87 3.61
N THR A 84 -11.25 -5.15 4.68
CA THR A 84 -11.07 -5.68 6.05
C THR A 84 -9.88 -6.58 6.37
N GLU A 85 -8.96 -6.85 5.43
CA GLU A 85 -7.83 -7.72 5.76
C GLU A 85 -6.78 -7.01 6.65
N PRO A 86 -6.26 -7.71 7.69
CA PRO A 86 -5.16 -7.22 8.51
C PRO A 86 -3.91 -6.88 7.69
N TRP A 87 -3.09 -5.96 8.21
CA TRP A 87 -1.82 -5.54 7.59
C TRP A 87 -0.88 -6.70 7.24
N ASP A 88 -0.87 -7.75 8.05
CA ASP A 88 -0.04 -8.94 7.82
C ASP A 88 -0.46 -9.73 6.58
N ASP A 89 -1.77 -9.83 6.31
CA ASP A 89 -2.30 -10.52 5.14
C ASP A 89 -2.06 -9.70 3.87
N PHE A 90 -2.20 -8.38 3.95
CA PHE A 90 -1.77 -7.47 2.89
C PHE A 90 -0.28 -7.67 2.55
N SER A 91 0.57 -7.63 3.58
CA SER A 91 2.03 -7.75 3.42
C SER A 91 2.43 -9.07 2.78
N ARG A 92 1.77 -10.17 3.18
CA ARG A 92 1.96 -11.51 2.61
C ARG A 92 1.60 -11.57 1.13
N GLN A 93 0.50 -10.91 0.75
CA GLN A 93 0.00 -10.94 -0.63
C GLN A 93 0.86 -10.12 -1.58
N VAL A 94 1.29 -8.92 -1.15
CA VAL A 94 2.26 -8.12 -1.92
C VAL A 94 3.55 -8.91 -2.13
N ASN A 95 4.08 -9.53 -1.07
CA ASN A 95 5.26 -10.38 -1.17
C ASN A 95 5.07 -11.55 -2.15
N LYS A 96 3.94 -12.24 -2.09
CA LYS A 96 3.62 -13.34 -3.01
C LYS A 96 3.65 -12.85 -4.46
N ARG A 97 3.02 -11.72 -4.76
CA ARG A 97 2.94 -11.17 -6.11
C ARG A 97 4.30 -10.74 -6.65
N ILE A 98 5.13 -10.11 -5.82
CA ILE A 98 6.50 -9.75 -6.19
C ILE A 98 7.32 -10.99 -6.51
N MET A 99 7.18 -12.06 -5.72
CA MET A 99 7.86 -13.33 -6.02
C MET A 99 7.37 -13.93 -7.34
N GLU A 100 6.06 -13.86 -7.62
CA GLU A 100 5.50 -14.30 -8.90
C GLU A 100 6.04 -13.47 -10.09
N ASP A 101 6.15 -12.15 -9.93
CA ASP A 101 6.68 -11.25 -10.95
C ASP A 101 8.19 -11.47 -11.18
N ILE A 102 8.98 -11.66 -10.11
CA ILE A 102 10.40 -12.05 -10.21
C ILE A 102 10.55 -13.38 -10.94
N GLN A 103 9.76 -14.39 -10.58
CA GLN A 103 9.76 -15.69 -11.26
C GLN A 103 9.35 -15.59 -12.72
N LYS A 104 8.40 -14.69 -13.05
CA LYS A 104 8.00 -14.42 -14.42
C LYS A 104 9.14 -13.75 -15.19
N MET A 105 9.76 -12.72 -14.66
CA MET A 105 10.89 -12.03 -15.30
C MET A 105 12.08 -12.98 -15.54
N HIS A 106 12.37 -13.87 -14.58
CA HIS A 106 13.41 -14.89 -14.74
C HIS A 106 13.09 -15.88 -15.87
N ARG A 107 11.83 -16.36 -15.96
CA ARG A 107 11.37 -17.21 -17.08
C ARG A 107 11.44 -16.49 -18.43
N GLU A 108 11.24 -15.18 -18.45
CA GLU A 108 11.30 -14.35 -19.65
C GLU A 108 12.74 -13.91 -20.02
N GLY A 109 13.75 -14.30 -19.24
CA GLY A 109 15.15 -13.92 -19.48
C GLY A 109 15.43 -12.42 -19.28
N ARG A 110 14.62 -11.75 -18.45
CA ARG A 110 14.69 -10.31 -18.18
C ARG A 110 15.44 -9.96 -16.89
N LEU A 111 15.93 -10.97 -16.18
CA LEU A 111 16.76 -10.91 -14.97
C LEU A 111 17.94 -11.87 -15.11
#